data_AF-A0A6L2LUQ7-F1
#
_entry.id   AF-A0A6L2LUQ7-F1
#
_cell.length_a   1.000
_cell.length_b   1.000
_cell.length_c   1.000
_cell.angle_alpha   90.00
_cell.angle_beta   90.00
_cell.angle_gamma   90.00
#
_symmetry.space_group_name_H-M   'P 1'
#
loop_
_entity.id
_entity.type
_entity.pdbx_description
1 polymer ?
#
loop_
_entity_poly.entity_id
_entity_poly.type
_entity_poly.pdbx_seq_one_letter_code
_entity_poly.pdbx_strand_id
1 'polypeptide(L)'
;MGAIDRYKVYHVDDHRMIHAVELYSGTCTCRKWKVSGLPYGHVLAVCRVMGLIDFNHLAKGWFRRKALEGTYQELVYPVGEVSSWQRPNYFQAVKPTLMDKKPAGRPKSIARIRSQGEEPVPVTCRRCGARGHNQNSCRETIP
;
A
#
# COMPACT_ATOMS: atom_id res chain seq x y z
N MET A 1 -20.56 17.94 -10.93
CA MET A 1 -19.18 17.45 -10.71
C MET A 1 -18.38 18.55 -10.04
N GLY A 2 -17.93 18.35 -8.80
CA GLY A 2 -17.26 19.40 -8.03
C GLY A 2 -15.85 19.66 -8.55
N ALA A 3 -15.59 20.87 -9.04
CA ALA A 3 -14.24 21.31 -9.38
C ALA A 3 -13.39 21.41 -8.11
N ILE A 4 -12.08 21.17 -8.25
CA ILE A 4 -11.12 21.41 -7.16
C ILE A 4 -10.94 22.92 -7.01
N ASP A 5 -11.27 23.43 -5.84
CA ASP A 5 -11.10 24.84 -5.47
C ASP A 5 -9.73 25.07 -4.85
N ARG A 6 -9.04 26.13 -5.30
CA ARG A 6 -7.72 26.55 -4.85
C ARG A 6 -7.69 27.04 -3.40
N TYR A 7 -8.81 27.54 -2.89
CA TYR A 7 -8.88 28.13 -1.55
C TYR A 7 -9.51 27.20 -0.52
N LYS A 8 -9.85 25.97 -0.91
CA LYS A 8 -10.60 25.06 -0.06
C LYS A 8 -9.69 24.08 0.68
N VAL A 9 -9.81 24.13 2.00
CA VAL A 9 -9.16 23.20 2.93
C VAL A 9 -10.20 22.27 3.52
N TYR A 10 -9.89 20.98 3.58
CA TYR A 10 -10.74 19.96 4.19
C TYR A 10 -10.08 19.42 5.45
N HIS A 11 -10.83 19.30 6.54
CA HIS A 11 -10.37 18.65 7.76
C HIS A 11 -10.94 17.23 7.82
N VAL A 12 -10.05 16.24 7.87
CA VAL A 12 -10.41 14.81 7.92
C VAL A 12 -9.94 14.23 9.24
N ASP A 13 -10.88 13.72 10.03
CA ASP A 13 -10.59 12.97 11.25
C ASP A 13 -10.38 11.49 10.90
N ASP A 14 -9.25 10.91 11.33
CA ASP A 14 -8.95 9.49 11.17
C ASP A 14 -8.99 8.68 12.49
N HIS A 15 -9.70 9.21 13.48
CA HIS A 15 -9.82 8.72 14.86
C HIS A 15 -8.56 8.84 15.71
N ARG A 16 -7.44 9.30 15.15
CA ARG A 16 -6.22 9.60 15.90
C ARG A 16 -5.98 11.10 15.95
N MET A 17 -6.03 11.75 14.79
CA MET A 17 -5.86 13.19 14.66
C MET A 17 -6.68 13.75 13.50
N ILE A 18 -6.91 15.05 13.53
CA ILE A 18 -7.51 15.78 12.43
C ILE A 18 -6.40 16.22 11.47
N HIS A 19 -6.59 15.86 10.19
CA HIS A 19 -5.67 16.20 9.12
C HIS A 19 -6.28 17.21 8.15
N ALA A 20 -5.60 18.34 7.97
CA ALA A 20 -5.93 19.26 6.88
C ALA A 20 -5.44 18.69 5.52
N VAL A 21 -6.32 18.73 4.53
CA VAL A 21 -6.14 18.28 3.15
C VAL A 21 -6.46 19.44 2.21
N GLU A 22 -5.50 19.76 1.34
CA GLU A 22 -5.65 20.76 0.28
C GLU A 22 -5.43 20.09 -1.07
N LEU A 23 -6.49 19.91 -1.83
CA LEU A 23 -6.42 19.18 -3.10
C LEU A 23 -5.65 19.95 -4.18
N TYR A 24 -5.81 21.27 -4.24
CA TYR A 24 -5.14 22.10 -5.24
C TYR A 24 -3.62 22.17 -5.04
N SER A 25 -3.18 22.37 -3.79
CA SER A 25 -1.74 22.40 -3.46
C SER A 25 -1.12 21.01 -3.42
N GLY A 26 -1.95 19.96 -3.41
CA GLY A 26 -1.48 18.58 -3.38
C GLY A 26 -0.89 18.19 -2.03
N THR A 27 -1.45 18.72 -0.93
CA THR A 27 -0.91 18.54 0.42
C THR A 27 -1.90 17.88 1.37
N CYS A 28 -1.35 17.13 2.32
CA CYS A 28 -2.05 16.65 3.49
C CYS A 28 -1.07 16.69 4.66
N THR A 29 -1.53 17.16 5.82
CA THR A 29 -0.72 17.25 7.05
C THR A 29 -0.20 15.89 7.54
N CYS A 30 -0.80 14.76 7.13
CA CYS A 30 -0.27 13.43 7.39
C CYS A 30 1.03 13.12 6.62
N ARG A 31 1.42 13.98 5.66
CA ARG A 31 2.60 13.91 4.79
C ARG A 31 2.68 12.71 3.83
N LYS A 32 1.83 11.70 3.99
CA LYS A 32 1.85 10.49 3.16
C LYS A 32 1.70 10.79 1.67
N TRP A 33 0.79 11.68 1.27
CA TRP A 33 0.61 12.06 -0.13
C TRP A 33 1.84 12.75 -0.72
N LYS A 34 2.50 13.61 0.05
CA LYS A 34 3.72 14.30 -0.39
C LYS A 34 4.88 13.32 -0.59
N VAL A 35 5.01 12.33 0.29
CA VAL A 35 6.09 11.34 0.28
C VAL A 35 5.86 10.27 -0.79
N SER A 36 4.67 9.67 -0.84
CA SER A 36 4.36 8.61 -1.80
C SER A 36 4.13 9.15 -3.22
N GLY A 37 3.67 10.40 -3.34
CA GLY A 37 3.19 10.97 -4.58
C GLY A 37 1.84 10.43 -5.07
N LEU A 38 1.16 9.58 -4.27
CA LEU A 38 -0.16 9.03 -4.55
C LEU A 38 -1.20 9.53 -3.53
N PRO A 39 -2.44 9.83 -3.95
CA PRO A 39 -3.49 10.21 -3.01
C PRO A 39 -3.70 9.10 -1.97
N TYR A 40 -3.66 9.47 -0.68
CA TYR A 40 -3.79 8.54 0.44
C TYR A 40 -5.19 8.65 1.08
N GLY A 41 -5.50 7.80 2.06
CA GLY A 41 -6.82 7.68 2.70
C GLY A 41 -7.55 8.99 2.99
N HIS A 42 -6.88 10.00 3.55
CA HIS A 42 -7.49 11.31 3.82
C HIS A 42 -7.90 12.05 2.54
N VAL A 43 -7.05 12.02 1.51
CA VAL A 43 -7.31 12.64 0.21
C VAL A 43 -8.48 11.94 -0.49
N LEU A 44 -8.49 10.61 -0.45
CA LEU A 44 -9.57 9.79 -1.02
C LEU A 44 -10.92 10.02 -0.33
N ALA A 45 -10.91 10.23 0.99
CA ALA A 45 -12.11 10.60 1.73
C ALA A 45 -12.70 11.93 1.25
N VAL A 46 -11.84 12.95 1.03
CA VAL A 46 -12.27 14.24 0.46
C VAL A 46 -12.83 14.07 -0.95
N CYS A 47 -12.13 13.33 -1.83
CA CYS A 47 -12.60 13.06 -3.18
C CYS A 47 -13.99 12.40 -3.20
N ARG A 48 -14.22 11.45 -2.29
CA ARG A 48 -15.52 10.78 -2.15
C ARG A 48 -16.63 11.75 -1.77
N VAL A 49 -16.41 12.63 -0.80
CA VAL A 49 -17.40 13.64 -0.36
C VAL A 49 -17.68 14.67 -1.47
N MET A 50 -16.68 15.00 -2.28
CA MET A 50 -16.84 15.90 -3.42
C MET A 50 -17.50 15.26 -4.65
N GLY A 51 -17.69 13.94 -4.65
CA GLY A 51 -18.14 13.21 -5.83
C GLY A 51 -17.13 13.26 -7.00
N LEU A 52 -15.83 13.33 -6.69
CA LEU A 52 -14.75 13.24 -7.68
C LEU A 52 -14.56 11.78 -8.09
N ILE A 53 -15.07 11.45 -9.28
CA ILE A 53 -15.00 10.09 -9.84
C ILE A 53 -13.60 9.79 -10.42
N ASP A 54 -13.01 10.74 -11.14
CA ASP A 54 -11.62 10.66 -11.61
C ASP A 54 -10.72 11.57 -10.78
N PHE A 55 -9.76 10.97 -10.08
CA PHE A 55 -8.76 11.64 -9.27
C PHE A 55 -7.33 11.24 -9.65
N ASN A 56 -7.12 10.62 -10.82
CA ASN A 56 -5.77 10.24 -11.28
C ASN A 56 -4.83 11.44 -11.42
N HIS A 57 -5.39 12.62 -11.72
CA HIS A 57 -4.65 13.87 -11.81
C HIS A 57 -4.02 14.32 -10.48
N LEU A 58 -4.48 13.78 -9.33
CA LEU A 58 -3.92 14.00 -8.00
C LEU A 58 -2.61 13.22 -7.75
N ALA A 59 -2.32 12.22 -8.56
CA ALA A 59 -1.02 11.54 -8.52
C ALA A 59 0.08 12.44 -9.11
N LYS A 60 1.29 12.36 -8.52
CA LYS A 60 2.47 13.06 -9.03
C LYS A 60 2.84 12.57 -10.44
N GLY A 61 3.49 13.45 -11.19
CA GLY A 61 3.79 13.24 -12.62
C GLY A 61 4.58 11.97 -12.93
N TRP A 62 5.42 11.49 -12.01
CA TRP A 62 6.23 10.29 -12.20
C TRP A 62 5.42 8.98 -12.27
N PHE A 63 4.15 8.98 -11.85
CA PHE A 63 3.25 7.83 -12.01
C PHE A 63 2.46 7.86 -13.34
N ARG A 64 2.67 8.89 -14.17
CA ARG A 64 1.96 9.02 -15.45
C ARG A 64 2.65 8.18 -16.51
N ARG A 65 1.86 7.69 -17.46
CA ARG A 65 2.34 6.95 -18.64
C ARG A 65 3.48 7.68 -19.36
N LYS A 66 3.37 8.99 -19.53
CA LYS A 66 4.42 9.82 -20.17
C LYS A 66 5.77 9.72 -19.46
N ALA A 67 5.79 9.63 -18.13
CA ALA A 67 7.04 9.48 -17.38
C ALA A 67 7.65 8.09 -17.60
N LEU A 68 6.81 7.05 -17.65
CA LEU A 68 7.23 5.69 -17.97
C LEU A 68 7.79 5.61 -19.40
N GLU A 69 7.04 6.10 -20.40
CA GLU A 69 7.46 6.14 -21.80
C GLU A 69 8.78 6.90 -21.95
N GLY A 70 8.90 8.09 -21.34
CA GLY A 70 10.13 8.88 -21.38
C GLY A 70 11.33 8.20 -20.73
N THR A 71 11.11 7.32 -19.74
CA THR A 71 12.20 6.54 -19.11
C THR A 71 12.80 5.51 -20.09
N TYR A 72 11.99 4.99 -21.02
CA TYR A 72 12.38 3.95 -21.99
C TYR A 72 12.38 4.45 -23.44
N GLN A 73 12.31 5.77 -23.65
CA GLN A 73 12.26 6.36 -24.98
C GLN A 73 13.62 6.23 -25.69
N GLU A 74 14.70 6.24 -24.93
CA GLU A 74 16.07 6.13 -25.45
C GLU A 74 16.43 4.68 -25.81
N LEU A 75 17.36 4.53 -26.76
CA LEU A 75 17.87 3.23 -27.17
C LEU A 75 18.62 2.55 -26.02
N VAL A 76 18.21 1.33 -25.67
CA VAL A 76 19.01 0.44 -24.84
C VAL A 76 20.03 -0.25 -25.74
N TYR A 77 21.28 0.22 -25.71
CA TYR A 77 22.35 -0.42 -26.46
C TYR A 77 22.62 -1.82 -25.88
N PRO A 78 22.74 -2.86 -26.73
CA PRO A 78 23.14 -4.17 -26.26
C PRO A 78 24.52 -4.05 -25.61
N VAL A 79 24.67 -4.69 -24.45
CA VAL A 79 25.99 -4.86 -23.86
C VAL A 79 26.76 -5.81 -24.78
N GLY A 80 27.99 -5.45 -25.16
CA GLY A 80 28.82 -6.28 -26.04
C GLY A 80 29.09 -7.68 -25.47
N GLU A 81 29.89 -8.48 -26.16
CA GLU A 81 30.23 -9.81 -25.66
C GLU A 81 30.86 -9.76 -24.27
N VAL A 82 30.52 -10.72 -23.41
CA VAL A 82 31.04 -10.80 -22.03
C VAL A 82 32.58 -10.82 -22.00
N SER A 83 33.20 -11.38 -23.03
CA SER A 83 34.66 -11.39 -23.26
C SER A 83 35.28 -9.99 -23.33
N SER A 84 34.52 -9.00 -23.80
CA SER A 84 34.95 -7.61 -23.98
C SER A 84 34.74 -6.74 -22.74
N TRP A 85 34.08 -7.26 -21.70
CA TRP A 85 33.73 -6.47 -20.52
C TRP A 85 34.98 -6.23 -19.66
N GLN A 86 35.39 -4.97 -19.56
CA GLN A 86 36.41 -4.58 -18.59
C GLN A 86 35.81 -4.68 -17.19
N ARG A 87 36.42 -5.50 -16.33
CA ARG A 87 36.07 -5.60 -14.91
C ARG A 87 37.07 -4.76 -14.10
N PRO A 88 36.68 -3.60 -13.56
CA PRO A 88 37.61 -2.77 -12.81
C PRO A 88 38.15 -3.48 -11.55
N ASN A 89 39.45 -3.32 -11.32
CA ASN A 89 40.17 -3.99 -10.22
C ASN A 89 39.79 -3.47 -8.82
N TYR A 90 39.07 -2.34 -8.73
CA TYR A 90 38.61 -1.76 -7.46
C TYR A 90 37.29 -2.35 -6.95
N PHE A 91 36.60 -3.17 -7.74
CA PHE A 91 35.37 -3.78 -7.27
C PHE A 91 35.68 -4.89 -6.28
N GLN A 92 35.28 -4.68 -5.03
CA GLN A 92 35.30 -5.74 -4.03
C GLN A 92 34.26 -6.80 -4.41
N ALA A 93 34.71 -8.04 -4.56
CA ALA A 93 33.81 -9.18 -4.71
C ALA A 93 33.01 -9.36 -3.42
N VAL A 94 31.79 -8.82 -3.39
CA VAL A 94 30.85 -9.05 -2.29
C VAL A 94 30.30 -10.46 -2.47
N LYS A 95 30.77 -11.39 -1.64
CA LYS A 95 30.13 -12.70 -1.52
C LYS A 95 28.78 -12.48 -0.81
N PRO A 96 27.71 -13.20 -1.21
CA PRO A 96 26.52 -13.28 -0.38
C PRO A 96 26.95 -13.64 1.04
N THR A 97 26.36 -13.01 2.05
CA THR A 97 26.54 -13.45 3.44
C THR A 97 26.26 -14.94 3.49
N LEU A 98 27.17 -15.72 4.08
CA LEU A 98 26.93 -17.14 4.33
C LEU A 98 25.66 -17.25 5.19
N MET A 99 24.56 -17.61 4.55
CA MET A 99 23.33 -17.93 5.25
C MET A 99 23.45 -19.37 5.74
N ASP A 100 24.21 -19.57 6.83
CA ASP A 100 24.41 -20.88 7.47
C ASP A 100 23.07 -21.51 7.91
N LYS A 101 22.03 -20.68 8.03
CA LYS A 101 20.67 -21.10 8.34
C LYS A 101 19.72 -20.43 7.37
N LYS A 102 18.93 -21.23 6.66
CA LYS A 102 17.75 -20.73 5.94
C LYS A 102 16.89 -19.97 6.97
N PRO A 103 16.49 -18.70 6.70
CA PRO A 103 15.64 -17.97 7.62
C PRO A 103 14.41 -18.83 7.95
N ALA A 104 14.03 -18.86 9.23
CA ALA A 104 12.82 -19.55 9.65
C ALA A 104 11.70 -19.08 8.73
N GLY A 105 11.08 -20.02 8.02
CA GLY A 105 9.97 -19.71 7.13
C GLY A 105 8.86 -19.00 7.90
N ARG A 106 7.90 -18.43 7.18
CA ARG A 106 6.72 -17.78 7.77
C ARG A 106 6.16 -18.64 8.93
N PRO A 107 6.06 -18.11 10.16
CA PRO A 107 5.46 -18.85 11.27
C PRO A 107 4.12 -19.41 10.84
N LYS A 108 3.88 -20.71 11.10
CA LYS A 108 2.59 -21.37 10.85
C LYS A 108 1.52 -20.90 11.85
N SER A 109 1.42 -19.61 12.10
CA SER A 109 0.30 -19.07 12.84
C SER A 109 -0.95 -19.31 12.01
N ILE A 110 -1.83 -20.19 12.51
CA ILE A 110 -3.17 -20.40 11.95
C ILE A 110 -4.03 -19.12 12.16
N ALA A 111 -3.63 -18.25 13.09
CA ALA A 111 -4.32 -17.00 13.33
C ALA A 111 -4.03 -16.00 12.20
N ARG A 112 -5.09 -15.67 11.44
CA ARG A 112 -5.11 -14.59 10.46
C ARG A 112 -4.76 -13.26 11.13
N ILE A 113 -3.75 -12.57 10.60
CA ILE A 113 -3.47 -11.18 10.96
C ILE A 113 -4.49 -10.30 10.24
N ARG A 114 -5.23 -9.47 10.98
CA ARG A 114 -6.24 -8.57 10.44
C ARG A 114 -5.60 -7.30 9.84
N SER A 115 -6.21 -6.78 8.80
CA SER A 115 -5.83 -5.47 8.24
C SER A 115 -6.30 -4.32 9.15
N GLN A 116 -5.68 -3.15 9.01
CA GLN A 116 -6.14 -1.94 9.71
C GLN A 116 -7.58 -1.60 9.28
N GLY A 117 -8.49 -1.46 10.24
CA GLY A 117 -9.93 -1.20 10.01
C GLY A 117 -10.78 -2.46 9.77
N GLU A 118 -10.22 -3.67 9.88
CA GLU A 118 -10.99 -4.91 9.84
C GLU A 118 -11.52 -5.26 11.24
N GLU A 119 -12.84 -5.17 11.40
CA GLU A 119 -13.51 -5.56 12.64
C GLU A 119 -13.51 -7.09 12.83
N PRO A 120 -13.33 -7.59 14.07
CA PRO A 120 -13.54 -9.00 14.38
C PRO A 120 -14.94 -9.46 13.98
N VAL A 121 -15.04 -10.38 13.02
CA VAL A 121 -16.30 -11.09 12.81
C VAL A 121 -16.49 -12.03 14.00
N PRO A 122 -17.60 -11.92 14.76
CA PRO A 122 -17.89 -12.83 15.85
C PRO A 122 -18.05 -14.25 15.29
N VAL A 123 -17.36 -15.20 15.91
CA VAL A 123 -17.52 -16.62 15.56
C VAL A 123 -18.86 -17.10 16.14
N THR A 124 -19.75 -17.55 15.26
CA THR A 124 -21.05 -18.14 15.63
C THR A 124 -21.01 -19.63 15.32
N CYS A 125 -21.42 -20.44 16.29
CA CYS A 125 -21.49 -21.89 16.13
C CYS A 125 -22.65 -22.25 15.20
N ARG A 126 -22.37 -22.96 14.10
CA ARG A 126 -23.41 -23.45 13.18
C ARG A 126 -24.31 -24.54 13.79
N ARG A 127 -23.87 -25.20 14.87
CA ARG A 127 -24.64 -26.25 15.56
C ARG A 127 -25.62 -25.68 16.57
N CYS A 128 -25.15 -24.88 17.52
CA CYS A 128 -25.98 -24.38 18.62
C CYS A 128 -26.38 -22.89 18.48
N GLY A 129 -25.87 -22.18 17.47
CA GLY A 129 -26.15 -20.75 17.27
C GLY A 129 -25.47 -19.80 18.26
N ALA A 130 -24.79 -20.33 19.30
CA ALA A 130 -24.10 -19.51 20.28
C ALA A 130 -22.83 -18.85 19.71
N ARG A 131 -22.46 -17.68 20.26
CA ARG A 131 -21.25 -16.94 19.89
C ARG A 131 -20.03 -17.43 20.69
N GLY A 132 -18.84 -17.18 20.15
CA GLY A 132 -17.55 -17.41 20.84
C GLY A 132 -16.88 -18.74 20.51
N HIS A 133 -17.53 -19.64 19.76
CA HIS A 133 -16.93 -20.90 19.34
C HIS A 133 -17.49 -21.37 17.99
N ASN A 134 -16.75 -22.22 17.28
CA ASN A 134 -17.20 -22.82 16.03
C ASN A 134 -17.78 -24.23 16.26
N GLN A 135 -18.42 -24.81 15.24
CA GLN A 135 -19.03 -26.15 15.30
C GLN A 135 -18.05 -27.25 15.77
N ASN A 136 -16.77 -27.17 15.41
CA ASN A 136 -15.76 -28.18 15.77
C ASN A 136 -15.40 -28.14 17.25
N SER A 137 -15.55 -26.98 17.88
CA SER A 137 -15.34 -26.75 19.32
C SER A 137 -16.63 -26.77 20.15
N CYS A 138 -17.76 -27.15 19.54
CA CYS A 138 -19.06 -27.13 20.19
C CYS A 138 -19.21 -28.29 21.19
N ARG A 139 -19.50 -27.95 22.45
CA ARG A 139 -19.75 -28.92 23.53
C ARG A 139 -21.23 -29.32 23.69
N GLU A 140 -22.13 -28.62 23.02
CA GLU A 140 -23.54 -29.03 22.94
C GLU A 140 -23.68 -30.38 22.23
N THR A 141 -24.54 -31.23 22.79
CA THR A 141 -24.89 -32.53 22.23
C THR A 141 -25.52 -32.35 20.85
N ILE A 142 -25.24 -33.29 19.95
CA ILE A 142 -25.83 -33.28 18.61
C ILE A 142 -27.33 -33.63 18.76
N PRO A 143 -28.26 -32.85 18.18
CA PRO A 143 -29.67 -33.24 18.10
C PRO A 143 -29.85 -34.54 17.31
#